data_AF-A0A382I7C3-F1
#
_entry.id   AF-A0A382I7C3-F1
#
_cell.length_a   1.000
_cell.length_b   1.000
_cell.length_c   1.000
_cell.angle_alpha   90.00
_cell.angle_beta   90.00
_cell.angle_gamma   90.00
#
_symmetry.space_group_name_H-M   'P 1'
#
loop_
_entity.id
_entity.type
_entity.pdbx_description
1 polymer ?
#
loop_
_entity_poly.entity_id
_entity_poly.type
_entity_poly.pdbx_seq_one_letter_code
_entity_poly.pdbx_strand_id
1 'polypeptide(L)' 'KLPLVPFFLEDVAGVREHTQSDGIHPLGSGYKIVAQTIWKYLKPLMSADPKTKA' A
#
# COMPACT_ATOMS: atom_id res chain seq x y z
N LYS A 1 6.77 13.39 12.83
CA LYS A 1 6.54 13.29 11.37
C LYS A 1 5.77 12.00 11.07
N LEU A 2 4.66 12.08 10.33
CA LEU A 2 3.89 10.92 9.89
C LEU A 2 4.62 10.24 8.72
N PRO A 3 4.77 8.90 8.68
CA PRO A 3 5.31 8.24 7.50
C PRO A 3 4.31 8.36 6.34
N LEU A 4 4.83 8.53 5.14
CA LEU A 4 4.04 8.55 3.90
C LEU A 4 4.30 7.27 3.12
N VAL A 5 3.28 6.77 2.45
CA VAL A 5 3.43 5.73 1.42
C VAL A 5 3.82 6.45 0.13
N PRO A 6 5.06 6.28 -0.41
CA PRO A 6 5.51 7.05 -1.55
C PRO A 6 4.68 6.81 -2.82
N PHE A 7 4.35 5.54 -3.09
CA PHE A 7 3.49 5.13 -4.18
C PHE A 7 2.81 3.80 -3.84
N PHE A 8 1.48 3.79 -3.73
CA PHE A 8 0.75 2.60 -3.26
C PHE A 8 0.50 1.55 -4.35
N LEU A 9 0.63 1.93 -5.63
CA LEU A 9 0.52 1.04 -6.79
C LEU A 9 1.88 0.54 -7.29
N GLU A 10 2.92 0.62 -6.47
CA GLU A 10 4.22 0.00 -6.75
C GLU A 10 4.02 -1.49 -7.07
N ASP A 11 4.65 -1.94 -8.16
CA ASP A 11 4.51 -3.28 -8.75
C ASP A 11 3.08 -3.66 -9.23
N VAL A 12 2.16 -2.69 -9.31
CA VAL A 12 0.77 -2.90 -9.77
C VAL A 12 0.45 -2.05 -11.00
N ALA A 13 0.65 -0.74 -10.94
CA ALA A 13 0.33 0.14 -12.06
C ALA A 13 1.16 -0.23 -13.30
N GLY A 14 0.49 -0.36 -14.45
CA GLY A 14 1.10 -0.76 -15.72
C GLY A 14 1.38 -2.27 -15.86
N VAL A 15 1.15 -3.08 -14.82
CA VAL A 15 1.32 -4.54 -14.87
C VAL A 15 -0.01 -5.19 -15.25
N ARG A 16 -0.08 -5.76 -16.46
CA ARG A 16 -1.34 -6.22 -17.06
C ARG A 16 -2.00 -7.37 -16.28
N GLU A 17 -1.20 -8.17 -15.59
CA GLU A 17 -1.65 -9.27 -14.74
C GLU A 17 -2.31 -8.78 -13.44
N HIS A 18 -2.11 -7.51 -13.10
CA HIS A 18 -2.56 -6.88 -11.86
C HIS A 18 -3.54 -5.73 -12.06
N THR A 19 -3.86 -5.34 -13.30
CA THR A 19 -4.67 -4.15 -13.62
C THR A 19 -5.79 -4.44 -14.64
N GLN A 20 -6.84 -3.63 -14.60
CA GLN A 20 -7.89 -3.58 -15.61
C GLN A 20 -7.34 -3.02 -16.93
N SER A 21 -8.18 -2.94 -17.96
CA SER A 21 -7.76 -2.49 -19.30
C SER A 21 -7.16 -1.07 -19.35
N ASP A 22 -7.44 -0.23 -18.34
CA ASP A 22 -6.85 1.11 -18.21
C ASP A 22 -5.43 1.13 -17.64
N GLY A 23 -4.93 -0.02 -17.17
CA GLY A 23 -3.57 -0.16 -16.64
C GLY A 23 -3.33 0.46 -15.26
N ILE A 24 -4.35 0.99 -14.57
CA ILE A 24 -4.19 1.63 -13.25
C ILE A 24 -5.16 1.11 -12.18
N HIS A 25 -6.34 0.62 -12.56
CA HIS A 25 -7.27 0.05 -11.58
C HIS A 25 -6.88 -1.40 -11.29
N PRO A 26 -6.57 -1.76 -10.02
CA PRO A 26 -6.11 -3.11 -9.72
C PRO A 26 -7.20 -4.18 -9.93
N LEU A 27 -6.77 -5.37 -10.32
CA LEU A 27 -7.53 -6.61 -10.18
C LEU A 27 -7.34 -7.17 -8.75
N GLY A 28 -8.01 -8.28 -8.41
CA GLY A 28 -7.84 -8.93 -7.10
C GLY A 28 -6.37 -9.29 -6.78
N SER A 29 -5.60 -9.69 -7.80
CA SER A 29 -4.15 -9.93 -7.69
C SER A 29 -3.39 -8.64 -7.33
N GLY A 30 -3.71 -7.51 -7.98
CA GLY A 30 -3.11 -6.22 -7.70
C GLY A 30 -3.49 -5.67 -6.31
N TYR A 31 -4.75 -5.81 -5.89
CA TYR A 31 -5.17 -5.39 -4.55
C TYR A 31 -4.43 -6.13 -3.43
N LYS A 32 -4.08 -7.40 -3.62
CA LYS A 32 -3.24 -8.15 -2.67
C LYS A 32 -1.86 -7.50 -2.49
N ILE A 33 -1.25 -7.05 -3.58
CA ILE A 33 0.06 -6.36 -3.58
C ILE A 33 -0.08 -4.97 -2.93
N VAL A 34 -1.10 -4.19 -3.33
CA VAL A 34 -1.40 -2.86 -2.74
C VAL A 34 -1.53 -2.96 -1.22
N ALA A 35 -2.31 -3.93 -0.72
CA ALA A 35 -2.48 -4.14 0.71
C ALA A 35 -1.16 -4.47 1.41
N GLN A 36 -0.31 -5.32 0.81
CA GLN A 36 1.03 -5.62 1.34
C GLN A 36 1.93 -4.39 1.36
N THR A 37 1.92 -3.58 0.31
CA THR A 37 2.69 -2.33 0.22
C THR A 37 2.29 -1.36 1.32
N ILE A 38 0.99 -1.12 1.52
CA ILE A 38 0.48 -0.25 2.59
C ILE A 38 0.82 -0.83 3.97
N TRP A 39 0.68 -2.16 4.14
CA TRP A 39 0.90 -2.83 5.42
C TRP A 39 2.33 -2.67 5.95
N LYS A 40 3.34 -2.59 5.07
CA LYS A 40 4.75 -2.29 5.45
C LYS A 40 4.87 -0.98 6.25
N TYR A 41 4.04 0.01 5.96
CA TYR A 41 4.05 1.32 6.62
C TYR A 41 3.04 1.39 7.77
N LEU A 42 1.88 0.74 7.65
CA LEU A 42 0.84 0.78 8.66
C LEU A 42 1.19 -0.06 9.91
N LYS A 43 1.75 -1.27 9.72
CA LYS A 43 2.02 -2.20 10.82
C LYS A 43 2.90 -1.61 11.93
N PRO A 44 4.04 -0.93 11.64
CA PRO A 44 4.87 -0.34 12.69
C PRO A 44 4.16 0.75 13.52
N LEU A 45 3.13 1.40 12.95
CA LEU A 45 2.36 2.43 13.65
C LEU A 45 1.39 1.84 14.68
N MET A 46 0.96 0.59 14.50
CA MET A 46 0.06 -0.08 15.45
C MET A 46 0.77 -0.54 16.72
N SER A 47 2.09 -0.73 16.66
CA SER A 47 2.93 -1.08 17.82
C SER A 47 3.46 0.14 18.57
N ALA A 48 3.23 1.35 18.04
CA ALA A 48 3.55 2.57 18.75
C ALA A 48 2.51 2.80 19.84
N ASP A 49 2.94 2.81 21.10
CA ASP A 49 2.08 3.08 22.25
C ASP A 49 1.34 4.42 22.06
N PRO A 50 -0.01 4.48 22.11
CA PRO A 50 -0.77 5.69 21.80
C PRO A 50 -0.45 6.89 22.70
N LYS A 51 0.25 6.65 23.82
CA LYS A 51 0.51 7.62 24.88
C LYS A 51 1.86 8.33 24.82
N THR A 52 2.78 7.94 23.92
CA THR A 52 4.18 8.41 23.97
C THR A 52 4.54 9.42 22.87
N LYS A 53 3.55 10.05 22.22
CA LYS A 53 3.79 11.18 21.33
C LYS A 53 2.81 12.33 21.61
N ALA A 54 3.01 12.97 22.75
CA ALA A 54 2.68 14.38 22.97
C ALA A 54 4.01 15.15 23.01
#